data_AF-A0A3M9Z9T0-F1
#
_entry.id   AF-A0A3M9Z9T0-F1
#
_cell.length_a   1.000
_cell.length_b   1.000
_cell.length_c   1.000
_cell.angle_alpha   90.00
_cell.angle_beta   90.00
_cell.angle_gamma   90.00
#
_symmetry.space_group_name_H-M   'P 1'
#
loop_
_entity.id
_entity.type
_entity.pdbx_description
1 polymer ?
#
loop_
_entity_poly.entity_id
_entity_poly.type
_entity_poly.pdbx_seq_one_letter_code
_entity_poly.pdbx_strand_id
1 'polypeptide(L)'
;MDQLSFIPEELVRTLQQDAGNEDTRCSSSTLEMLRLLASLDVPRELLACMLEMAEFSIHHVRYLAGPLVLHRSLWGDVIPKWLKTACVQDRFDLILSEYEQDQVGDYATPTEVLAYMMPASFEAPMHRDYSDLYIWAGNEVMRKHNKLPEGADTFYELIGGHVIEFKTVKTEFHHLSRSIRQSVVKHAAQQGWGKRRGYSKTRSVQRDSLPITKDVPDSFQHSLFDD
;
A
#
# COMPACT_ATOMS: atom_id res chain seq x y z
N MET A 1 8.07 -23.78 27.27
CA MET A 1 6.73 -23.66 26.67
C MET A 1 5.98 -22.72 27.56
N ASP A 2 5.65 -21.51 27.07
CA ASP A 2 4.65 -20.57 27.61
C ASP A 2 4.92 -19.18 27.02
N GLN A 3 4.44 -18.92 25.81
CA GLN A 3 4.30 -17.56 25.25
C GLN A 3 3.18 -17.53 24.19
N LEU A 4 1.97 -17.94 24.55
CA LEU A 4 0.76 -17.73 23.74
C LEU A 4 -0.26 -16.95 24.57
N SER A 5 0.03 -15.67 24.80
CA SER A 5 -0.96 -14.72 25.30
C SER A 5 -0.53 -13.29 24.93
N PHE A 6 -0.70 -12.92 23.67
CA PHE A 6 -0.53 -11.53 23.20
C PHE A 6 -1.74 -11.11 22.37
N ILE A 7 -2.94 -11.37 22.89
CA ILE A 7 -4.14 -10.66 22.47
C ILE A 7 -4.58 -9.82 23.68
N PRO A 8 -4.44 -8.49 23.64
CA PRO A 8 -5.00 -7.59 24.63
C PRO A 8 -6.49 -7.91 24.88
N GLU A 9 -6.91 -8.05 26.14
CA GLU A 9 -8.32 -8.36 26.49
C GLU A 9 -9.32 -7.33 25.94
N GLU A 10 -8.83 -6.12 25.66
CA GLU A 10 -9.59 -5.04 25.04
C GLU A 10 -10.05 -5.38 23.61
N LEU A 11 -9.25 -6.17 22.86
CA LEU A 11 -9.60 -6.67 21.52
C LEU A 11 -10.69 -7.73 21.57
N VAL A 12 -10.69 -8.60 22.59
CA VAL A 12 -11.72 -9.64 22.76
C VAL A 12 -13.09 -9.00 22.98
N ARG A 13 -13.13 -7.86 23.68
CA ARG A 13 -14.36 -7.12 23.95
C ARG A 13 -14.90 -6.38 22.72
N THR A 14 -14.03 -5.78 21.92
CA THR A 14 -14.42 -5.13 20.64
C THR A 14 -14.91 -6.16 19.62
N LEU A 15 -14.26 -7.32 19.53
CA LEU A 15 -14.71 -8.46 18.71
C LEU A 15 -16.11 -8.96 19.07
N GLN A 16 -16.49 -8.88 20.35
CA GLN A 16 -17.80 -9.30 20.84
C GLN A 16 -18.90 -8.24 20.62
N GLN A 17 -18.54 -6.96 20.50
CA GLN A 17 -19.48 -5.86 20.30
C GLN A 17 -19.85 -5.64 18.81
N ASP A 18 -18.93 -5.92 17.88
CA ASP A 18 -19.13 -5.73 16.43
C ASP A 18 -20.09 -6.77 15.80
N ALA A 19 -20.43 -7.86 16.50
CA ALA A 19 -21.29 -8.93 15.97
C ALA A 19 -22.77 -8.54 15.79
N GLY A 20 -23.16 -7.29 16.12
CA GLY A 20 -24.54 -6.83 16.15
C GLY A 20 -24.92 -5.72 15.17
N ASN A 21 -24.02 -5.24 14.31
CA ASN A 21 -24.30 -4.11 13.42
C ASN A 21 -24.19 -4.52 11.94
N GLU A 22 -25.32 -4.60 11.23
CA GLU A 22 -25.40 -4.88 9.78
C GLU A 22 -24.97 -3.66 8.93
N ASP A 23 -23.83 -3.06 9.25
CA ASP A 23 -23.17 -2.17 8.31
C ASP A 23 -22.34 -3.03 7.36
N THR A 24 -22.49 -2.82 6.05
CA THR A 24 -21.68 -3.44 4.98
C THR A 24 -20.21 -2.98 5.00
N ARG A 25 -19.78 -2.31 6.08
CA ARG A 25 -18.43 -1.79 6.27
C ARG A 25 -17.54 -2.86 6.88
N CYS A 26 -16.24 -2.75 6.61
CA CYS A 26 -15.25 -3.57 7.28
C CYS A 26 -15.39 -3.38 8.80
N SER A 27 -15.55 -4.46 9.56
CA SER A 27 -15.65 -4.38 11.03
C SER A 27 -14.44 -3.65 11.61
N SER A 28 -14.60 -2.95 12.74
CA SER A 28 -13.51 -2.21 13.39
C SER A 28 -12.32 -3.15 13.67
N SER A 29 -12.64 -4.38 14.05
CA SER A 29 -11.72 -5.50 14.23
C SER A 29 -10.86 -5.79 12.99
N THR A 30 -11.46 -5.78 11.79
CA THR A 30 -10.73 -6.01 10.53
C THR A 30 -9.80 -4.85 10.21
N LEU A 31 -10.21 -3.61 10.47
CA LEU A 31 -9.37 -2.43 10.24
C LEU A 31 -8.13 -2.44 11.14
N GLU A 32 -8.29 -2.79 12.43
CA GLU A 32 -7.18 -2.94 13.36
C GLU A 32 -6.24 -4.08 12.96
N MET A 33 -6.78 -5.22 12.54
CA MET A 33 -5.95 -6.30 12.01
C MET A 33 -5.13 -5.85 10.78
N LEU A 34 -5.74 -5.06 9.89
CA LEU A 34 -5.02 -4.52 8.74
C LEU A 34 -3.95 -3.49 9.14
N ARG A 35 -4.21 -2.64 10.15
CA ARG A 35 -3.20 -1.72 10.73
C ARG A 35 -2.00 -2.50 11.27
N LEU A 36 -2.26 -3.57 12.02
CA LEU A 36 -1.21 -4.44 12.55
C LEU A 36 -0.41 -5.09 11.42
N LEU A 37 -1.05 -5.59 10.36
CA LEU A 37 -0.35 -6.16 9.21
C LEU A 37 0.50 -5.12 8.48
N ALA A 38 0.02 -3.89 8.31
CA ALA A 38 0.81 -2.81 7.71
C ALA A 38 2.05 -2.45 8.54
N SER A 39 2.02 -2.67 9.85
CA SER A 39 3.19 -2.47 10.72
C SER A 39 4.29 -3.54 10.52
N LEU A 40 3.96 -4.71 9.93
CA LEU A 40 4.84 -5.89 9.84
C LEU A 40 5.70 -5.98 8.56
N ASP A 41 6.10 -4.85 7.95
CA ASP A 41 6.87 -4.79 6.67
C ASP A 41 6.29 -5.69 5.57
N VAL A 42 4.96 -5.82 5.55
CA VAL A 42 4.23 -6.64 4.58
C VAL A 42 4.33 -6.01 3.19
N PRO A 43 4.49 -6.80 2.11
CA PRO A 43 4.50 -6.26 0.75
C PRO A 43 3.25 -5.44 0.43
N ARG A 44 3.42 -4.23 -0.11
CA ARG A 44 2.31 -3.31 -0.42
C ARG A 44 1.26 -3.93 -1.36
N GLU A 45 1.68 -4.81 -2.25
CA GLU A 45 0.80 -5.53 -3.17
C GLU A 45 -0.17 -6.44 -2.42
N LEU A 46 0.30 -7.10 -1.34
CA LEU A 46 -0.55 -7.94 -0.51
C LEU A 46 -1.57 -7.08 0.25
N LEU A 47 -1.13 -5.96 0.83
CA LEU A 47 -2.02 -5.03 1.51
C LEU A 47 -3.07 -4.46 0.54
N ALA A 48 -2.68 -4.13 -0.70
CA ALA A 48 -3.61 -3.65 -1.72
C ALA A 48 -4.63 -4.71 -2.14
N CYS A 49 -4.23 -5.98 -2.24
CA CYS A 49 -5.17 -7.09 -2.44
C CYS A 49 -6.15 -7.23 -1.27
N MET A 50 -5.68 -7.09 -0.03
CA MET A 50 -6.55 -7.11 1.15
C MET A 50 -7.56 -5.96 1.14
N LEU A 51 -7.14 -4.75 0.74
CA LEU A 51 -8.06 -3.62 0.56
C LEU A 51 -9.10 -3.90 -0.54
N GLU A 52 -8.71 -4.52 -1.65
CA GLU A 52 -9.64 -4.90 -2.72
C GLU A 52 -10.67 -5.94 -2.23
N MET A 53 -10.23 -6.91 -1.42
CA MET A 53 -11.11 -7.90 -0.79
C MET A 53 -12.04 -7.28 0.26
N ALA A 54 -11.57 -6.25 0.97
CA ALA A 54 -12.35 -5.49 1.94
C ALA A 54 -13.24 -4.40 1.29
N GLU A 55 -13.40 -4.43 -0.04
CA GLU A 55 -14.27 -3.54 -0.81
C GLU A 55 -13.92 -2.04 -0.69
N PHE A 56 -12.65 -1.71 -0.45
CA PHE A 56 -12.18 -0.32 -0.51
C PHE A 56 -12.30 0.23 -1.94
N SER A 57 -12.37 1.56 -2.04
CA SER A 57 -12.41 2.24 -3.34
C SER A 57 -11.23 1.84 -4.23
N ILE A 58 -11.45 1.76 -5.53
CA ILE A 58 -10.39 1.50 -6.51
C ILE A 58 -9.24 2.51 -6.42
N HIS A 59 -9.55 3.74 -6.00
CA HIS A 59 -8.56 4.80 -5.81
C HIS A 59 -7.65 4.51 -4.61
N HIS A 60 -8.20 4.02 -3.50
CA HIS A 60 -7.42 3.57 -2.34
C HIS A 60 -6.49 2.41 -2.71
N VAL A 61 -7.03 1.38 -3.36
CA VAL A 61 -6.24 0.21 -3.80
C VAL A 61 -5.08 0.64 -4.70
N ARG A 62 -5.34 1.50 -5.68
CA ARG A 62 -4.31 2.01 -6.60
C ARG A 62 -3.27 2.88 -5.89
N TYR A 63 -3.70 3.70 -4.95
CA TYR A 63 -2.78 4.57 -4.22
C TYR A 63 -1.81 3.76 -3.34
N LEU A 64 -2.30 2.69 -2.69
CA LEU A 64 -1.44 1.79 -1.93
C LEU A 64 -0.52 0.94 -2.81
N ALA A 65 -1.06 0.34 -3.87
CA ALA A 65 -0.31 -0.54 -4.76
C ALA A 65 0.76 0.18 -5.59
N GLY A 66 0.51 1.44 -5.94
CA GLY A 66 1.40 2.22 -6.79
C GLY A 66 2.80 2.38 -6.21
N PRO A 67 3.83 2.49 -7.07
CA PRO A 67 5.21 2.66 -6.60
C PRO A 67 5.37 3.98 -5.82
N LEU A 68 6.44 4.08 -5.04
CA LEU A 68 6.88 5.39 -4.54
C LEU A 68 7.34 6.23 -5.73
N VAL A 69 6.83 7.46 -5.81
CA VAL A 69 7.26 8.44 -6.81
C VAL A 69 8.34 9.29 -6.16
N LEU A 70 9.54 9.29 -6.74
CA LEU A 70 10.69 10.04 -6.25
C LEU A 70 11.11 11.08 -7.29
N HIS A 71 11.75 12.16 -6.84
CA HIS A 71 12.39 13.11 -7.75
C HIS A 71 13.44 12.39 -8.59
N ARG A 72 13.47 12.70 -9.89
CA ARG A 72 14.38 12.07 -10.85
C ARG A 72 15.78 12.65 -10.68
N SER A 73 16.57 12.09 -9.79
CA SER A 73 17.98 12.45 -9.62
C SER A 73 18.86 11.24 -9.34
N LEU A 74 20.18 11.44 -9.44
CA LEU A 74 21.19 10.44 -9.07
C LEU A 74 21.21 10.16 -7.57
N TRP A 75 20.49 10.95 -6.78
CA TRP A 75 20.42 10.82 -5.32
C TRP A 75 19.24 9.94 -4.86
N GLY A 76 18.49 9.29 -5.75
CA GLY A 76 17.35 8.45 -5.35
C GLY A 76 17.71 7.31 -4.36
N ASP A 77 18.95 6.83 -4.40
CA ASP A 77 19.43 5.73 -3.55
C ASP A 77 19.79 6.17 -2.12
N VAL A 78 19.96 7.47 -1.86
CA VAL A 78 20.30 7.96 -0.52
C VAL A 78 19.10 7.99 0.43
N ILE A 79 17.87 7.85 -0.10
CA ILE A 79 16.66 7.85 0.70
C ILE A 79 16.72 6.67 1.67
N PRO A 80 16.67 6.91 3.00
CA PRO A 80 16.76 5.85 3.99
C PRO A 80 15.69 4.78 3.79
N LYS A 81 16.07 3.50 3.95
CA LYS A 81 15.12 2.38 3.82
C LYS A 81 13.92 2.53 4.74
N TRP A 82 14.13 2.98 5.99
CA TRP A 82 13.04 3.22 6.94
C TRP A 82 12.03 4.25 6.44
N LEU A 83 12.48 5.28 5.70
CA LEU A 83 11.59 6.31 5.17
C LEU A 83 10.73 5.77 4.04
N LYS A 84 11.27 4.86 3.21
CA LYS A 84 10.51 4.16 2.17
C LYS A 84 9.42 3.27 2.78
N THR A 85 9.72 2.55 3.88
CA THR A 85 8.73 1.76 4.63
C THR A 85 7.68 2.68 5.28
N ALA A 86 8.10 3.78 5.90
CA ALA A 86 7.22 4.78 6.50
C ALA A 86 6.22 5.36 5.48
N CYS A 87 6.64 5.60 4.23
CA CYS A 87 5.72 6.05 3.17
C CYS A 87 4.56 5.06 2.97
N VAL A 88 4.82 3.75 2.98
CA VAL A 88 3.78 2.72 2.78
C VAL A 88 2.85 2.67 3.99
N GLN A 89 3.40 2.73 5.20
CA GLN A 89 2.62 2.76 6.45
C GLN A 89 1.71 3.99 6.50
N ASP A 90 2.24 5.18 6.20
CA ASP A 90 1.48 6.41 6.25
C ASP A 90 0.41 6.49 5.17
N ARG A 91 0.68 5.94 3.97
CA ARG A 91 -0.36 5.76 2.94
C ARG A 91 -1.50 4.90 3.45
N PHE A 92 -1.16 3.81 4.13
CA PHE A 92 -2.13 2.89 4.69
C PHE A 92 -3.01 3.58 5.74
N ASP A 93 -2.39 4.26 6.72
CA ASP A 93 -3.09 5.05 7.74
C ASP A 93 -4.05 6.08 7.11
N LEU A 94 -3.55 6.82 6.11
CA LEU A 94 -4.35 7.82 5.41
C LEU A 94 -5.55 7.19 4.70
N ILE A 95 -5.36 6.07 4.00
CA ILE A 95 -6.44 5.35 3.33
C ILE A 95 -7.50 4.86 4.32
N LEU A 96 -7.09 4.36 5.49
CA LEU A 96 -8.04 3.95 6.53
C LEU A 96 -8.84 5.14 7.05
N SER A 97 -8.18 6.27 7.33
CA SER A 97 -8.86 7.50 7.75
C SER A 97 -9.82 8.01 6.68
N GLU A 98 -9.45 7.94 5.40
CA GLU A 98 -10.31 8.33 4.26
C GLU A 98 -11.53 7.40 4.15
N TYR A 99 -11.34 6.10 4.33
CA TYR A 99 -12.42 5.10 4.33
C TYR A 99 -13.40 5.30 5.48
N GLU A 100 -12.90 5.54 6.70
CA GLU A 100 -13.75 5.84 7.87
C GLU A 100 -14.60 7.11 7.66
N GLN A 101 -14.09 8.07 6.88
CA GLN A 101 -14.76 9.33 6.55
C GLN A 101 -15.62 9.25 5.27
N ASP A 102 -15.69 8.09 4.62
CA ASP A 102 -16.37 7.87 3.33
C ASP A 102 -15.90 8.83 2.22
N GLN A 103 -14.59 9.06 2.17
CA GLN A 103 -13.95 9.95 1.21
C GLN A 103 -12.82 9.25 0.46
N VAL A 104 -12.42 9.86 -0.66
CA VAL A 104 -11.19 9.51 -1.37
C VAL A 104 -10.35 10.78 -1.40
N GLY A 105 -9.16 10.74 -0.80
CA GLY A 105 -8.30 11.90 -0.75
C GLY A 105 -7.61 12.20 -2.09
N ASP A 106 -7.19 13.46 -2.23
CA ASP A 106 -6.49 13.98 -3.41
C ASP A 106 -4.98 14.14 -3.17
N TYR A 107 -4.53 14.08 -1.93
CA TYR A 107 -3.17 14.45 -1.53
C TYR A 107 -2.37 13.25 -1.05
N ALA A 108 -1.08 13.26 -1.33
CA ALA A 108 -0.11 12.35 -0.74
C ALA A 108 0.25 12.74 0.70
N THR A 109 0.87 11.82 1.44
CA THR A 109 1.29 12.07 2.83
C THR A 109 2.51 13.01 2.90
N PRO A 110 2.73 13.70 4.04
CA PRO A 110 3.97 14.46 4.28
C PRO A 110 5.24 13.62 4.11
N THR A 111 5.17 12.33 4.44
CA THR A 111 6.28 11.36 4.31
C THR A 111 6.65 11.12 2.86
N GLU A 112 5.67 11.03 1.96
CA GLU A 112 5.94 10.95 0.53
C GLU A 112 6.49 12.25 -0.03
N VAL A 113 5.99 13.40 0.44
CA VAL A 113 6.53 14.71 0.06
C VAL A 113 8.00 14.81 0.47
N LEU A 114 8.33 14.44 1.71
CA LEU A 114 9.71 14.43 2.21
C LEU A 114 10.60 13.50 1.38
N ALA A 115 10.15 12.26 1.13
CA ALA A 115 10.89 11.28 0.34
C ALA A 115 11.10 11.74 -1.12
N TYR A 116 10.10 12.40 -1.70
CA TYR A 116 10.20 12.96 -3.05
C TYR A 116 11.24 14.10 -3.10
N MET A 117 11.21 15.01 -2.12
CA MET A 117 12.05 16.21 -2.11
C MET A 117 13.49 15.95 -1.67
N MET A 118 13.76 14.91 -0.88
CA MET A 118 15.10 14.62 -0.36
C MET A 118 16.17 14.44 -1.47
N PRO A 119 15.95 13.69 -2.57
CA PRO A 119 16.91 13.66 -3.67
C PRO A 119 17.06 14.98 -4.43
N ALA A 120 16.02 15.84 -4.42
CA ALA A 120 16.07 17.14 -5.08
C ALA A 120 16.93 18.14 -4.29
N SER A 121 16.86 18.10 -2.96
CA SER A 121 17.63 18.98 -2.08
C SER A 121 19.15 18.74 -2.15
N PHE A 122 19.57 17.52 -2.50
CA PHE A 122 20.98 17.20 -2.74
C PHE A 122 21.47 17.52 -4.16
N GLU A 123 20.54 17.67 -5.11
CA GLU A 123 20.90 17.99 -6.49
C GLU A 123 21.20 19.48 -6.66
N ALA A 124 20.35 20.35 -6.09
CA ALA A 124 20.53 21.79 -6.17
C ALA A 124 19.81 22.51 -5.01
N PRO A 125 20.20 23.77 -4.70
CA PRO A 125 19.44 24.62 -3.79
C PRO A 125 17.99 24.78 -4.27
N MET A 126 17.04 24.63 -3.35
CA MET A 126 15.61 24.79 -3.63
C MET A 126 15.17 26.24 -3.45
N HIS A 127 14.09 26.63 -4.12
CA HIS A 127 13.41 27.90 -3.81
C HIS A 127 12.98 27.92 -2.34
N ARG A 128 12.88 29.12 -1.75
CA ARG A 128 12.55 29.29 -0.33
C ARG A 128 11.29 28.54 0.09
N ASP A 129 10.21 28.66 -0.67
CA ASP A 129 8.92 28.04 -0.34
C ASP A 129 9.00 26.51 -0.29
N TYR A 130 9.77 25.91 -1.20
CA TYR A 130 10.03 24.46 -1.21
C TYR A 130 11.02 24.05 -0.12
N SER A 131 11.96 24.92 0.26
CA SER A 131 12.85 24.67 1.39
C SER A 131 12.06 24.65 2.70
N ASP A 132 11.14 25.61 2.88
CA ASP A 132 10.24 25.66 4.04
C ASP A 132 9.31 24.43 4.08
N LEU A 133 8.78 24.01 2.92
CA LEU A 133 8.00 22.77 2.80
C LEU A 133 8.83 21.53 3.19
N TYR A 134 10.08 21.43 2.72
CA TYR A 134 10.97 20.32 3.03
C TYR A 134 11.25 20.23 4.53
N ILE A 135 11.53 21.37 5.17
CA ILE A 135 11.79 21.44 6.62
C ILE A 135 10.52 21.11 7.41
N TRP A 136 9.36 21.65 7.01
CA TRP A 136 8.08 21.34 7.65
C TRP A 136 7.75 19.84 7.55
N ALA A 137 7.84 19.26 6.36
CA ALA A 137 7.61 17.83 6.15
C ALA A 137 8.62 16.99 6.94
N GLY A 138 9.90 17.41 6.98
CA GLY A 138 10.93 16.81 7.81
C GLY A 138 10.53 16.74 9.28
N ASN A 139 10.05 17.85 9.84
CA ASN A 139 9.58 17.89 11.23
C ASN A 139 8.42 16.92 11.48
N GLU A 140 7.37 16.97 10.67
CA GLU A 140 6.18 16.13 10.85
C GLU A 140 6.54 14.63 10.82
N VAL A 141 7.36 14.24 9.84
CA VAL A 141 7.72 12.84 9.61
C VAL A 141 8.66 12.33 10.70
N MET A 142 9.70 13.10 11.04
CA MET A 142 10.66 12.70 12.07
C MET A 142 10.00 12.57 13.43
N ARG A 143 9.03 13.45 13.75
CA ARG A 143 8.21 13.34 14.96
C ARG A 143 7.28 12.13 14.93
N LYS A 144 6.51 11.94 13.84
CA LYS A 144 5.58 10.81 13.71
C LYS A 144 6.29 9.46 13.88
N HIS A 145 7.49 9.32 13.33
CA HIS A 145 8.23 8.05 13.30
C HIS A 145 9.32 7.93 14.37
N ASN A 146 9.36 8.83 15.36
CA ASN A 146 10.35 8.86 16.44
C ASN A 146 11.80 8.76 15.91
N LYS A 147 12.15 9.59 14.92
CA LYS A 147 13.47 9.65 14.27
C LYS A 147 14.28 10.90 14.63
N LEU A 148 13.80 11.69 15.57
CA LEU A 148 14.58 12.78 16.14
C LEU A 148 15.69 12.22 17.06
N PRO A 149 16.87 12.85 17.11
CA PRO A 149 17.90 12.52 18.09
C PRO A 149 17.42 12.73 19.53
N GLU A 150 18.06 12.03 20.47
CA GLU A 150 17.79 12.18 21.89
C GLU A 150 17.97 13.64 22.34
N GLY A 151 16.95 14.17 23.04
CA GLY A 151 16.95 15.54 23.56
C GLY A 151 16.48 16.61 22.58
N ALA A 152 16.05 16.25 21.37
CA ALA A 152 15.38 17.18 20.44
C ALA A 152 13.89 16.85 20.34
N ASP A 153 13.03 17.82 20.66
CA ASP A 153 11.57 17.66 20.57
C ASP A 153 11.05 18.00 19.17
N THR A 154 11.79 18.84 18.44
CA THR A 154 11.44 19.27 17.09
C THR A 154 12.64 19.23 16.15
N PHE A 155 12.36 19.05 14.85
CA PHE A 155 13.40 19.15 13.83
C PHE A 155 13.97 20.58 13.73
N TYR A 156 13.16 21.59 14.07
CA TYR A 156 13.56 22.99 14.05
C TYR A 156 14.70 23.29 15.04
N GLU A 157 14.69 22.67 16.22
CA GLU A 157 15.77 22.80 17.21
C GLU A 157 17.11 22.30 16.68
N LEU A 158 17.11 21.19 15.93
CA LEU A 158 18.32 20.59 15.38
C LEU A 158 19.00 21.50 14.36
N ILE A 159 18.20 22.18 13.53
CA ILE A 159 18.71 23.03 12.46
C ILE A 159 18.87 24.50 12.89
N GLY A 160 18.54 24.84 14.15
CA GLY A 160 18.51 26.22 14.64
C GLY A 160 17.50 27.09 13.88
N GLY A 161 16.43 26.48 13.38
CA GLY A 161 15.42 27.12 12.53
C GLY A 161 14.25 27.69 13.30
N HIS A 162 13.38 28.42 12.61
CA HIS A 162 12.09 28.85 13.15
C HIS A 162 11.02 27.80 12.85
N VAL A 163 9.97 27.77 13.69
CA VAL A 163 8.83 26.88 13.48
C VAL A 163 8.07 27.32 12.23
N ILE A 164 7.83 26.35 11.34
CA ILE A 164 7.06 26.55 10.12
C ILE A 164 5.66 25.97 10.37
N GLU A 165 4.63 26.81 10.22
CA GLU A 165 3.25 26.37 10.35
C GLU A 165 2.73 25.82 9.03
N PHE A 166 1.84 24.82 9.05
CA PHE A 166 1.27 24.26 7.82
C PHE A 166 0.63 25.33 6.91
N LYS A 167 0.06 26.39 7.48
CA LYS A 167 -0.57 27.48 6.71
C LYS A 167 0.39 28.15 5.72
N THR A 168 1.69 28.21 6.03
CA THR A 168 2.69 28.89 5.17
C THR A 168 3.11 28.01 3.99
N VAL A 169 3.12 26.69 4.19
CA VAL A 169 3.53 25.71 3.18
C VAL A 169 2.36 25.04 2.46
N LYS A 170 1.12 25.37 2.85
CA LYS A 170 -0.12 24.71 2.38
C LYS A 170 -0.24 24.66 0.85
N THR A 171 0.08 25.76 0.17
CA THR A 171 -0.03 25.84 -1.30
C THR A 171 0.92 24.86 -1.98
N GLU A 172 2.20 24.90 -1.62
CA GLU A 172 3.23 24.03 -2.19
C GLU A 172 3.01 22.57 -1.79
N PHE A 173 2.58 22.33 -0.54
CA PHE A 173 2.19 21.01 -0.09
C PHE A 173 1.05 20.45 -0.94
N HIS A 174 -0.06 21.17 -1.11
CA HIS A 174 -1.20 20.72 -1.92
C HIS A 174 -0.82 20.48 -3.39
N HIS A 175 0.00 21.37 -3.97
CA HIS A 175 0.44 21.22 -5.35
C HIS A 175 1.29 19.96 -5.53
N LEU A 176 2.33 19.78 -4.72
CA LEU A 176 3.25 18.67 -4.84
C LEU A 176 2.62 17.35 -4.43
N SER A 177 1.93 17.29 -3.29
CA SER A 177 1.28 16.07 -2.79
C SER A 177 0.21 15.55 -3.75
N ARG A 178 -0.56 16.44 -4.39
CA ARG A 178 -1.52 16.06 -5.43
C ARG A 178 -0.82 15.45 -6.64
N SER A 179 0.25 16.09 -7.12
CA SER A 179 1.04 15.59 -8.26
C SER A 179 1.64 14.21 -7.99
N ILE A 180 2.18 14.01 -6.77
CA ILE A 180 2.69 12.71 -6.30
C ILE A 180 1.56 11.67 -6.33
N ARG A 181 0.45 11.90 -5.63
CA ARG A 181 -0.65 10.92 -5.55
C ARG A 181 -1.22 10.57 -6.92
N GLN A 182 -1.42 11.56 -7.79
CA GLN A 182 -1.86 11.34 -9.17
C GLN A 182 -0.88 10.46 -9.96
N SER A 183 0.41 10.69 -9.80
CA SER A 183 1.46 9.88 -10.45
C SER A 183 1.47 8.44 -9.94
N VAL A 184 1.36 8.24 -8.62
CA VAL A 184 1.26 6.91 -7.98
C VAL A 184 0.06 6.14 -8.52
N VAL A 185 -1.13 6.74 -8.48
CA VAL A 185 -2.38 6.12 -8.94
C VAL A 185 -2.31 5.81 -10.44
N LYS A 186 -1.73 6.71 -11.25
CA LYS A 186 -1.53 6.50 -12.69
C LYS A 186 -0.63 5.29 -12.95
N HIS A 187 0.49 5.17 -12.25
CA HIS A 187 1.39 4.02 -12.37
C HIS A 187 0.71 2.70 -11.96
N ALA A 188 -0.03 2.69 -10.85
CA ALA A 188 -0.77 1.51 -10.42
C ALA A 188 -1.82 1.08 -11.45
N ALA A 189 -2.55 2.03 -12.03
CA ALA A 189 -3.53 1.77 -13.08
C ALA A 189 -2.88 1.17 -14.35
N GLN A 190 -1.69 1.65 -14.73
CA GLN A 190 -0.91 1.10 -15.85
C GLN A 190 -0.47 -0.35 -15.59
N GLN A 191 -0.16 -0.69 -14.33
CA GLN A 191 0.15 -2.05 -13.90
C GLN A 191 -1.09 -2.96 -13.77
N GLY A 192 -2.29 -2.43 -14.02
CA GLY A 192 -3.53 -3.20 -14.03
C GLY A 192 -4.27 -3.27 -12.70
N TRP A 193 -3.82 -2.56 -11.65
CA TRP A 193 -4.50 -2.54 -10.36
C TRP A 193 -5.91 -1.93 -10.46
N GLY A 194 -6.88 -2.60 -9.84
CA GLY A 194 -8.28 -2.18 -9.82
C GLY A 194 -9.08 -2.52 -11.09
N LYS A 195 -8.48 -3.19 -12.07
CA LYS A 195 -9.29 -3.88 -13.08
C LYS A 195 -9.88 -5.09 -12.39
N ARG A 196 -11.15 -5.03 -11.95
CA ARG A 196 -11.86 -6.21 -11.47
C ARG A 196 -11.53 -7.32 -12.47
N ARG A 197 -10.89 -8.39 -12.00
CA ARG A 197 -10.79 -9.63 -12.79
C ARG A 197 -12.23 -10.01 -13.02
N GLY A 198 -12.77 -9.60 -14.17
CA GLY A 198 -14.11 -9.95 -14.57
C GLY A 198 -14.17 -11.45 -14.36
N TYR A 199 -15.08 -11.87 -13.47
CA TYR A 199 -15.48 -13.25 -13.34
C TYR A 199 -15.68 -13.72 -14.78
N SER A 200 -14.69 -14.46 -15.29
CA SER A 200 -14.75 -15.01 -16.62
C SER A 200 -15.94 -15.94 -16.52
N LYS A 201 -17.07 -15.47 -17.07
CA LYS A 201 -18.23 -16.31 -17.33
C LYS A 201 -17.66 -17.53 -18.00
N THR A 202 -17.66 -18.64 -17.26
CA THR A 202 -17.15 -19.95 -17.60
C THR A 202 -17.31 -20.15 -19.10
N ARG A 203 -16.22 -19.98 -19.84
CA ARG A 203 -16.14 -20.52 -21.20
C ARG A 203 -16.16 -22.01 -20.94
N SER A 204 -17.34 -22.60 -21.10
CA SER A 204 -17.58 -24.03 -21.02
C SER A 204 -16.40 -24.72 -21.69
N VAL A 205 -15.59 -25.41 -20.89
CA VAL A 205 -14.69 -26.42 -21.41
C VAL A 205 -15.63 -27.40 -22.10
N GLN A 206 -15.68 -27.31 -23.43
CA GLN A 206 -16.24 -28.35 -24.27
C GLN A 206 -15.52 -29.61 -23.82
N ARG A 207 -16.24 -30.53 -23.20
CA ARG A 207 -15.74 -31.87 -22.95
C ARG A 207 -15.51 -32.45 -24.34
N ASP A 208 -14.26 -32.44 -24.78
CA ASP A 208 -13.84 -33.34 -25.85
C ASP A 208 -14.15 -34.74 -25.35
N SER A 209 -15.19 -35.34 -25.93
CA SER A 209 -15.49 -36.75 -25.80
C SER A 209 -14.28 -37.52 -26.28
N LEU A 210 -13.54 -38.10 -25.34
CA LEU A 210 -12.55 -39.14 -25.61
C LEU A 210 -13.26 -40.26 -26.38
N PRO A 211 -12.78 -40.66 -27.58
CA PRO A 211 -13.30 -41.85 -28.23
C PRO A 211 -12.87 -43.07 -27.42
N ILE A 212 -13.87 -43.77 -26.90
CA ILE A 212 -13.75 -45.12 -26.34
C ILE A 212 -13.29 -46.03 -27.48
N THR A 213 -12.00 -46.35 -27.52
CA THR A 213 -11.49 -47.50 -28.28
C THR A 213 -11.64 -48.72 -27.39
N LYS A 214 -12.75 -49.43 -27.57
CA LYS A 214 -12.85 -50.85 -27.21
C LYS A 214 -12.58 -51.62 -28.48
N ASP A 215 -11.36 -52.13 -28.63
CA ASP A 215 -11.11 -53.31 -29.47
C ASP A 215 -10.04 -54.14 -28.75
N VAL A 216 -10.52 -55.18 -28.08
CA VAL A 216 -9.72 -56.30 -27.57
C VAL A 216 -9.57 -57.29 -28.72
N PRO A 217 -8.38 -57.89 -28.93
CA PRO A 217 -8.07 -58.67 -30.12
C PRO A 217 -8.65 -60.08 -30.01
N ASP A 218 -9.28 -60.55 -31.08
CA ASP A 218 -9.66 -61.96 -31.24
C ASP A 218 -9.32 -62.42 -32.66
N SER A 219 -8.15 -63.05 -32.80
CA SER A 219 -7.95 -64.21 -33.68
C SER A 219 -6.47 -64.63 -33.68
N PHE A 220 -6.14 -65.52 -32.76
CA PHE A 220 -5.18 -66.59 -33.05
C PHE A 220 -5.91 -67.62 -33.94
N GLN A 221 -5.54 -67.71 -35.22
CA GLN A 221 -5.66 -68.95 -35.97
C GLN A 221 -4.36 -69.23 -36.74
N HIS A 222 -3.88 -70.45 -36.52
CA HIS A 222 -2.66 -71.11 -36.95
C HIS A 222 -2.40 -71.17 -38.47
N SER A 223 -1.13 -71.13 -38.86
CA SER A 223 -0.38 -72.21 -39.57
C SER A 223 1.05 -71.68 -39.86
N LEU A 224 2.11 -72.17 -39.20
CA LEU A 224 2.90 -73.40 -39.45
C LEU A 224 3.35 -73.56 -40.92
N PHE A 225 4.68 -73.45 -41.10
CA PHE A 225 5.58 -74.07 -42.09
C PHE A 225 5.02 -74.47 -43.47
N ASP A 226 5.66 -73.98 -44.54
CA ASP A 226 6.28 -74.85 -45.55
C ASP A 226 7.27 -74.03 -46.44
N ASP A 227 8.48 -74.58 -46.57
CA ASP A 227 9.59 -74.38 -47.52
C ASP A 227 10.14 -72.98 -47.91
#